data_AF-A0A8B3PXW6-F1
#
_entry.id   AF-A0A8B3PXW6-F1
#
_cell.length_a   1.000
_cell.length_b   1.000
_cell.length_c   1.000
_cell.angle_alpha   90.00
_cell.angle_beta   90.00
_cell.angle_gamma   90.00
#
_symmetry.space_group_name_H-M   'P 1'
#
loop_
_entity.id
_entity.type
_entity.pdbx_description
1 polymer ?
#
loop_
_entity_poly.entity_id
_entity_poly.type
_entity_poly.pdbx_seq_one_letter_code
_entity_poly.pdbx_strand_id
1 'polypeptide(L)'
;MQSPFNGIRSVALTAAVMLAAGTAAYAHHGWSWTQDGFFELRGKITAIYIGNPHATLNVDAEGEAWRVEMAPPSRTIAAGFTEEVAKVGDEVTAIGNRSVEASEKRMKAVRVIVGGKTYDVYPDRVPPA
;
A
#
# COMPACT_ATOMS: atom_id res chain seq x y z
N MET A 1 5.16 -35.58 -48.71
CA MET A 1 4.98 -36.06 -47.33
C MET A 1 5.14 -34.87 -46.40
N GLN A 2 4.05 -34.16 -46.08
CA GLN A 2 4.05 -32.99 -45.19
C GLN A 2 3.60 -33.44 -43.80
N SER A 3 4.44 -33.17 -42.79
CA SER A 3 4.24 -33.62 -41.41
C SER A 3 3.13 -32.80 -40.72
N PRO A 4 2.11 -33.43 -40.09
CA PRO A 4 0.94 -32.74 -39.55
C PRO A 4 1.16 -32.07 -38.17
N PHE A 5 2.38 -32.04 -37.65
CA PHE A 5 2.62 -31.70 -36.23
C PHE A 5 2.87 -30.21 -35.93
N ASN A 6 2.83 -29.31 -36.92
CA ASN A 6 3.10 -27.88 -36.69
C ASN A 6 1.94 -27.10 -36.03
N GLY A 7 0.73 -27.66 -35.96
CA GLY A 7 -0.43 -26.98 -35.36
C GLY A 7 -0.45 -26.97 -33.83
N ILE A 8 0.18 -27.95 -33.19
CA ILE A 8 0.07 -28.15 -31.72
C ILE A 8 1.01 -27.22 -30.95
N ARG A 9 2.16 -26.85 -31.53
CA ARG A 9 3.16 -25.98 -30.89
C ARG A 9 2.69 -24.52 -30.78
N SER A 10 1.93 -24.04 -31.76
CA SER A 10 1.46 -22.65 -31.79
C SER A 10 0.33 -22.39 -30.80
N VAL A 11 -0.59 -23.35 -30.62
CA VAL A 11 -1.72 -23.21 -29.67
C VAL A 11 -1.23 -23.22 -28.21
N ALA A 12 -0.19 -24.00 -27.91
CA ALA A 12 0.39 -24.06 -26.57
C ALA A 12 1.08 -22.74 -26.14
N LEU A 13 1.73 -22.03 -27.06
CA LEU A 13 2.35 -20.73 -26.77
C LEU A 13 1.32 -19.63 -26.51
N THR A 14 0.19 -19.62 -27.25
CA THR A 14 -0.84 -18.58 -27.08
C THR A 14 -1.61 -18.75 -25.77
N ALA A 15 -1.85 -19.98 -25.32
CA ALA A 15 -2.50 -20.26 -24.05
C ALA A 15 -1.65 -19.85 -22.83
N ALA A 16 -0.32 -20.00 -22.91
CA ALA A 16 0.59 -19.62 -21.83
C ALA A 16 0.68 -18.10 -21.62
N VAL A 17 0.61 -17.31 -22.71
CA VAL A 17 0.61 -15.84 -22.63
C VAL A 17 -0.70 -15.30 -22.02
N MET A 18 -1.84 -15.94 -22.32
CA MET A 18 -3.13 -15.53 -21.73
C MET A 18 -3.25 -15.88 -20.24
N LEU A 19 -2.67 -17.01 -19.78
CA LEU A 19 -2.65 -17.33 -18.34
C LEU A 19 -1.71 -16.43 -17.53
N ALA A 20 -0.58 -15.99 -18.11
CA ALA A 20 0.37 -15.12 -17.43
C ALA A 20 -0.16 -13.68 -17.21
N ALA A 21 -1.10 -13.22 -18.04
CA ALA A 21 -1.74 -11.91 -17.88
C ALA A 21 -2.77 -11.87 -16.74
N GLY A 22 -3.27 -13.02 -16.28
CA GLY A 22 -4.36 -13.10 -15.30
C GLY A 22 -3.96 -12.90 -13.84
N THR A 23 -2.68 -12.99 -13.49
CA THR A 23 -2.21 -12.92 -12.09
C THR A 23 -1.84 -11.50 -11.63
N ALA A 24 -1.58 -10.58 -12.56
CA ALA A 24 -1.26 -9.18 -12.23
C ALA A 24 -2.48 -8.40 -11.69
N ALA A 25 -3.70 -8.88 -11.95
CA ALA A 25 -4.94 -8.19 -11.56
C ALA A 25 -5.34 -8.39 -10.08
N TYR A 26 -4.66 -9.26 -9.33
CA TYR A 26 -5.05 -9.63 -7.95
C TYR A 26 -4.24 -8.97 -6.83
N ALA A 27 -3.26 -8.11 -7.15
CA ALA A 27 -2.41 -7.46 -6.14
C ALA A 27 -2.91 -6.07 -5.67
N HIS A 28 -3.99 -5.53 -6.24
CA HIS A 28 -4.61 -4.29 -5.74
C HIS A 28 -5.55 -4.62 -4.58
N HIS A 29 -5.02 -5.17 -3.49
CA HIS A 29 -5.75 -5.41 -2.24
C HIS A 29 -6.43 -4.10 -1.82
N GLY A 30 -7.73 -4.01 -2.07
CA GLY A 30 -8.50 -2.76 -2.00
C GLY A 30 -8.63 -2.23 -0.58
N TRP A 31 -9.87 -2.07 -0.12
CA TRP A 31 -10.19 -1.58 1.23
C TRP A 31 -11.03 -2.60 2.00
N SER A 32 -11.16 -3.83 1.49
CA SER A 32 -12.07 -4.86 2.03
C SER A 32 -11.68 -5.38 3.40
N TRP A 33 -10.43 -5.19 3.83
CA TRP A 33 -9.92 -5.60 5.14
C TRP A 33 -9.96 -4.47 6.17
N THR A 34 -10.37 -3.27 5.77
CA THR A 34 -10.42 -2.11 6.66
C THR A 34 -11.84 -1.86 7.15
N GLN A 35 -11.97 -1.39 8.39
CA GLN A 35 -13.23 -0.85 8.91
C GLN A 35 -13.65 0.39 8.12
N ASP A 36 -14.95 0.65 8.12
CA ASP A 36 -15.49 1.92 7.65
C ASP A 36 -15.11 3.06 8.62
N GLY A 37 -15.11 4.29 8.09
CA GLY A 37 -14.81 5.49 8.87
C GLY A 37 -13.31 5.74 9.11
N PHE A 38 -12.96 6.98 9.42
CA PHE A 38 -11.58 7.37 9.65
C PHE A 38 -11.10 6.98 11.06
N PHE A 39 -9.94 6.34 11.09
CA PHE A 39 -9.11 6.09 12.25
C PHE A 39 -7.88 6.99 12.17
N GLU A 40 -7.52 7.60 13.29
CA GLU A 40 -6.33 8.43 13.43
C GLU A 40 -5.33 7.74 14.37
N LEU A 41 -4.11 7.54 13.88
CA LEU A 41 -3.00 6.99 14.63
C LEU A 41 -1.94 8.08 14.81
N ARG A 42 -1.49 8.28 16.05
CA ARG A 42 -0.36 9.15 16.37
C ARG A 42 0.72 8.35 17.08
N GLY A 43 1.98 8.61 16.74
CA GLY A 43 3.09 7.90 17.35
C GLY A 43 4.45 8.27 16.77
N LYS A 44 5.46 7.48 17.11
CA LYS A 44 6.83 7.66 16.62
C LYS A 44 7.17 6.63 15.55
N ILE A 45 7.79 7.07 14.46
CA ILE A 45 8.23 6.17 13.39
C ILE A 45 9.38 5.28 13.91
N THR A 46 9.25 3.97 13.76
CA THR A 46 10.27 2.98 14.13
C THR A 46 10.92 2.31 12.92
N ALA A 47 10.25 2.31 11.77
CA ALA A 47 10.82 1.89 10.49
C ALA A 47 10.09 2.56 9.32
N ILE A 48 10.80 2.73 8.21
CA ILE A 48 10.27 3.30 6.95
C ILE A 48 10.62 2.33 5.83
N TYR A 49 9.66 2.08 4.95
CA TYR A 49 9.86 1.32 3.73
C TYR A 49 9.13 1.99 2.56
N ILE A 50 9.86 2.47 1.56
CA ILE A 50 9.32 3.05 0.33
C ILE A 50 9.59 2.08 -0.84
N GLY A 51 8.84 0.99 -0.91
CA GLY A 51 9.02 -0.03 -1.93
C GLY A 51 7.75 -0.80 -2.23
N ASN A 52 7.82 -1.71 -3.20
CA ASN A 52 6.65 -2.48 -3.64
C ASN A 52 6.29 -3.59 -2.63
N PRO A 53 5.00 -3.97 -2.50
CA PRO A 53 3.85 -3.44 -3.25
C PRO A 53 3.28 -2.13 -2.70
N HIS A 54 3.53 -1.84 -1.42
CA HIS A 54 3.03 -0.65 -0.73
C HIS A 54 4.14 -0.04 0.13
N ALA A 55 4.22 1.29 0.13
CA ALA A 55 5.05 1.99 1.09
C ALA A 55 4.44 1.82 2.50
N THR A 56 5.29 1.66 3.52
CA THR A 56 4.82 1.46 4.90
C THR A 56 5.66 2.20 5.91
N LEU A 57 5.02 2.60 7.01
CA LEU A 57 5.69 3.01 8.25
C LEU A 57 5.39 1.97 9.33
N ASN A 58 6.38 1.62 10.13
CA ASN A 58 6.13 1.07 11.46
C ASN A 58 6.09 2.23 12.45
N VAL A 59 5.08 2.25 13.31
CA VAL A 59 4.82 3.33 14.26
C VAL A 59 4.64 2.72 15.64
N ASP A 60 5.39 3.21 16.62
CA ASP A 60 5.08 2.99 18.03
C ASP A 60 4.03 4.02 18.47
N ALA A 61 2.84 3.54 18.80
CA ALA A 61 1.77 4.34 19.38
C ALA A 61 1.50 3.84 20.79
N GLU A 62 1.98 4.58 21.79
CA GLU A 62 1.78 4.27 23.21
C GLU A 62 2.29 2.88 23.65
N GLY A 63 3.40 2.42 23.07
CA GLY A 63 4.02 1.12 23.34
C GLY A 63 3.50 -0.01 22.44
N GLU A 64 2.51 0.27 21.59
CA GLU A 64 1.96 -0.69 20.64
C GLU A 64 2.61 -0.51 19.26
N ALA A 65 3.11 -1.61 18.70
CA ALA A 65 3.68 -1.62 17.36
C ALA A 65 2.60 -1.67 16.29
N TRP A 66 2.43 -0.57 15.55
CA TRP A 66 1.49 -0.45 14.44
C TRP A 66 2.18 -0.48 13.09
N ARG A 67 1.53 -1.12 12.11
CA ARG A 67 1.84 -1.00 10.69
C ARG A 67 0.90 0.03 10.03
N VAL A 68 1.47 1.09 9.49
CA VAL A 68 0.78 2.04 8.63
C VAL A 68 1.12 1.71 7.17
N GLU A 69 0.13 1.24 6.43
CA GLU A 69 0.27 0.97 5.00
C GLU A 69 -0.22 2.17 4.19
N MET A 70 0.64 2.73 3.34
CA MET A 70 0.30 3.85 2.46
C MET A 70 -0.04 3.36 1.06
N ALA A 71 -0.14 4.29 0.11
CA ALA A 71 -0.29 3.94 -1.30
C ALA A 71 0.96 3.22 -1.86
N PRO A 72 0.85 2.59 -3.05
CA PRO A 72 2.02 2.11 -3.77
C PRO A 72 3.09 3.22 -3.92
N PRO A 73 4.38 2.86 -4.01
CA PRO A 73 5.48 3.83 -3.92
C PRO A 73 5.33 5.02 -4.86
N SER A 74 4.92 4.78 -6.11
CA SER A 74 4.74 5.84 -7.11
C SER A 74 3.74 6.91 -6.66
N ARG A 75 2.61 6.50 -6.06
CA ARG A 75 1.58 7.43 -5.57
C ARG A 75 2.02 8.12 -4.29
N THR A 76 2.68 7.39 -3.37
CA THR A 76 3.22 7.96 -2.13
C THR A 76 4.29 9.03 -2.42
N ILE A 77 5.22 8.74 -3.34
CA ILE A 77 6.24 9.68 -3.81
C ILE A 77 5.60 10.86 -4.55
N ALA A 78 4.61 10.63 -5.40
CA ALA A 78 3.90 11.70 -6.11
C ALA A 78 3.14 12.65 -5.15
N ALA A 79 2.69 12.16 -3.99
CA ALA A 79 2.15 13.00 -2.91
C ALA A 79 3.22 13.79 -2.14
N GLY A 80 4.50 13.56 -2.45
CA GLY A 80 5.66 14.24 -1.85
C GLY A 80 6.24 13.54 -0.62
N PHE A 81 5.75 12.34 -0.25
CA PHE A 81 6.32 11.56 0.83
C PHE A 81 7.46 10.69 0.29
N THR A 82 8.68 11.23 0.33
CA THR A 82 9.90 10.57 -0.13
C THR A 82 10.75 10.08 1.06
N GLU A 83 11.87 9.42 0.81
CA GLU A 83 12.73 8.88 1.89
C GLU A 83 13.34 9.99 2.78
N GLU A 84 13.40 11.22 2.28
CA GLU A 84 14.05 12.35 2.95
C GLU A 84 13.13 13.14 3.88
N VAL A 85 11.80 12.98 3.77
CA VAL A 85 10.84 13.83 4.52
C VAL A 85 10.48 13.31 5.90
N ALA A 86 10.88 12.08 6.21
CA ALA A 86 10.65 11.43 7.49
C ALA A 86 11.83 10.53 7.85
N LYS A 87 12.13 10.39 9.13
CA LYS A 87 13.12 9.45 9.66
C LYS A 87 12.60 8.72 10.88
N VAL A 88 13.28 7.64 11.25
CA VAL A 88 13.04 6.95 12.53
C VAL A 88 13.18 7.95 13.68
N GLY A 89 12.20 7.92 14.59
CA GLY A 89 12.07 8.81 15.75
C GLY A 89 11.16 10.02 15.53
N ASP A 90 10.84 10.38 14.28
CA ASP A 90 9.90 11.47 13.99
C ASP A 90 8.49 11.12 14.48
N GLU A 91 7.77 12.15 14.91
CA GLU A 91 6.34 12.03 15.18
C GLU A 91 5.55 12.05 13.88
N VAL A 92 4.55 11.17 13.83
CA VAL A 92 3.67 11.03 12.68
C VAL A 92 2.22 10.96 13.13
N THR A 93 1.36 11.63 12.38
CA THR A 93 -0.09 11.39 12.40
C THR A 93 -0.48 10.72 11.10
N ALA A 94 -1.06 9.53 11.18
CA ALA A 94 -1.63 8.81 10.03
C ALA A 94 -3.15 8.78 10.16
N ILE A 95 -3.84 9.16 9.09
CA ILE A 95 -5.30 9.12 9.00
C ILE A 95 -5.68 8.14 7.89
N GLY A 96 -6.65 7.28 8.16
CA GLY A 96 -7.15 6.32 7.19
C GLY A 96 -8.10 5.33 7.82
N ASN A 97 -8.00 4.05 7.45
CA ASN A 97 -8.92 3.03 7.93
C ASN A 97 -8.13 1.89 8.57
N ARG A 98 -8.50 1.49 9.79
CA ARG A 98 -7.83 0.38 10.51
C ARG A 98 -8.37 -0.98 10.08
N SER A 99 -7.64 -2.06 10.38
CA SER A 99 -8.12 -3.42 10.15
C SER A 99 -9.47 -3.71 10.82
N VAL A 100 -10.32 -4.51 10.15
CA VAL A 100 -11.53 -5.08 10.76
C VAL A 100 -11.19 -5.99 11.96
N GLU A 101 -10.03 -6.63 11.93
CA GLU A 101 -9.52 -7.45 13.03
C GLU A 101 -8.89 -6.56 14.11
N ALA A 102 -9.55 -6.45 15.27
CA ALA A 102 -9.15 -5.50 16.30
C ALA A 102 -7.74 -5.76 16.89
N SER A 103 -7.29 -7.01 16.87
CA SER A 103 -5.95 -7.43 17.31
C SER A 103 -4.86 -7.15 16.26
N GLU A 104 -5.21 -6.94 15.00
CA GLU A 104 -4.27 -6.55 13.96
C GLU A 104 -4.00 -5.03 14.08
N LYS A 105 -2.82 -4.69 14.61
CA LYS A 105 -2.34 -3.30 14.72
C LYS A 105 -1.87 -2.78 13.37
N ARG A 106 -2.81 -2.69 12.43
CA ARG A 106 -2.57 -2.24 11.06
C ARG A 106 -3.65 -1.28 10.62
N MET A 107 -3.24 -0.31 9.82
CA MET A 107 -4.16 0.60 9.14
C MET A 107 -3.67 0.93 7.72
N LYS A 108 -4.60 1.33 6.86
CA LYS A 108 -4.31 1.87 5.54
C LYS A 108 -4.50 3.37 5.55
N ALA A 109 -3.40 4.12 5.36
CA ALA A 109 -3.40 5.58 5.42
C ALA A 109 -3.83 6.19 4.10
N VAL A 110 -4.73 7.16 4.19
CA VAL A 110 -5.06 8.09 3.10
C VAL A 110 -4.27 9.38 3.18
N ARG A 111 -3.88 9.78 4.41
CA ARG A 111 -3.14 11.00 4.74
C ARG A 111 -2.09 10.69 5.80
N VAL A 112 -0.90 11.24 5.61
CA VAL A 112 0.20 11.20 6.58
C VAL A 112 0.68 12.62 6.86
N ILE A 113 0.98 12.94 8.12
CA ILE A 113 1.46 14.25 8.54
C ILE A 113 2.76 14.04 9.32
N VAL A 114 3.84 14.65 8.84
CA VAL A 114 5.16 14.64 9.49
C VAL A 114 5.75 16.05 9.42
N GLY A 115 6.32 16.54 10.52
CA GLY A 115 6.92 17.87 10.57
C GLY A 115 5.95 19.01 10.22
N GLY A 116 4.65 18.84 10.51
CA GLY A 116 3.60 19.80 10.17
C GLY A 116 3.20 19.85 8.69
N LYS A 117 3.79 19.00 7.82
CA LYS A 117 3.43 18.90 6.42
C LYS A 117 2.51 17.70 6.17
N THR A 118 1.47 17.93 5.39
CA THR A 118 0.46 16.93 5.01
C THR A 118 0.81 16.27 3.68
N TYR A 119 0.65 14.96 3.62
CA TYR A 119 0.88 14.11 2.45
C TYR A 119 -0.37 13.25 2.20
N ASP A 120 -1.17 13.66 1.22
CA ASP A 120 -2.38 12.95 0.82
C ASP A 120 -2.03 11.87 -0.19
N VAL A 121 -1.75 10.67 0.31
CA VAL A 121 -1.36 9.52 -0.52
C VAL A 121 -2.57 8.89 -1.25
N TYR A 122 -3.78 9.16 -0.79
CA TYR A 122 -5.04 8.88 -1.51
C TYR A 122 -5.95 10.13 -1.51
N PRO A 123 -5.66 11.17 -2.31
CA PRO A 123 -6.36 12.47 -2.26
C PRO A 123 -7.88 12.37 -2.44
N ASP A 124 -8.38 11.37 -3.16
CA ASP A 124 -9.81 11.18 -3.39
C ASP A 124 -10.55 10.55 -2.20
N ARG A 125 -9.85 10.26 -1.09
CA ARG A 125 -10.37 9.55 0.09
C ARG A 125 -9.98 10.20 1.42
N VAL A 126 -9.43 11.42 1.40
CA VAL A 126 -9.02 12.11 2.64
C VAL A 126 -10.21 12.83 3.28
N PRO A 127 -10.22 13.00 4.62
CA PRO A 127 -11.17 13.91 5.25
C PRO A 127 -10.93 15.35 4.80
N PRO A 128 -11.94 16.23 4.92
CA PRO A 128 -11.76 17.67 4.76
C PRO A 128 -10.59 18.19 5.60
N ALA A 129 -9.89 19.19 5.08
CA ALA A 129 -8.81 19.87 5.78
C ALA A 129 -9.33 20.70 6.97
#